data_AF-A0A0K9GDK8-F1
#
_entry.id   AF-A0A0K9GDK8-F1
#
_cell.length_a   1.000
_cell.length_b   1.000
_cell.length_c   1.000
_cell.angle_alpha   90.00
_cell.angle_beta   90.00
_cell.angle_gamma   90.00
#
_symmetry.space_group_name_H-M   'P 1'
#
loop_
_entity.id
_entity.type
_entity.pdbx_description
1 polymer ?
#
loop_
_entity_poly.entity_id
_entity_poly.type
_entity_poly.pdbx_seq_one_letter_code
_entity_poly.pdbx_strand_id
1 'polypeptide(L)'
;MRNLTRILYSIVLLIAGILHFTRKRNFIYIMPKVIPFRPFFVLFTGICELMAGIALFFNLFKRLTGMLLTIFMILIYPVNIYMALKKKPLGPKQKALPVALWLRLPLQIPFIIGAYRWSKEGKKAARKMVQHVH
;
A
#
# COMPACT_ATOMS: atom_id res chain seq x y z
N MET A 1 -6.69 10.77 -10.73
CA MET A 1 -6.37 9.39 -11.21
C MET A 1 -7.42 8.97 -12.23
N ARG A 2 -7.07 8.20 -13.28
CA ARG A 2 -8.07 7.60 -14.18
C ARG A 2 -8.86 6.50 -13.43
N ASN A 3 -10.13 6.30 -13.77
CA ASN A 3 -10.99 5.32 -13.08
C ASN A 3 -10.40 3.91 -13.08
N LEU A 4 -9.78 3.49 -14.19
CA LEU A 4 -9.14 2.19 -14.33
C LEU A 4 -7.99 1.99 -13.33
N THR A 5 -7.09 2.96 -13.20
CA THR A 5 -5.94 2.83 -12.28
C THR A 5 -6.38 2.76 -10.82
N ARG A 6 -7.45 3.49 -10.47
CA ARG A 6 -8.05 3.44 -9.14
C ARG A 6 -8.61 2.06 -8.82
N ILE A 7 -9.34 1.46 -9.76
CA ILE A 7 -9.92 0.11 -9.60
C ILE A 7 -8.81 -0.93 -9.48
N LEU A 8 -7.77 -0.85 -10.33
CA LEU A 8 -6.62 -1.74 -10.23
C LEU A 8 -5.94 -1.64 -8.85
N TYR A 9 -5.74 -0.41 -8.35
CA TYR A 9 -5.13 -0.20 -7.04
C TYR A 9 -5.99 -0.76 -5.91
N SER A 10 -7.32 -0.55 -6.00
CA SER A 10 -8.27 -1.14 -5.07
C SER A 10 -8.17 -2.65 -5.03
N ILE A 11 -8.18 -3.32 -6.19
CA ILE A 11 -8.11 -4.78 -6.26
C ILE A 11 -6.80 -5.30 -5.65
N VAL A 12 -5.67 -4.67 -5.99
CA VAL A 12 -4.36 -5.04 -5.44
C VAL A 12 -4.34 -4.90 -3.92
N LEU A 13 -4.88 -3.80 -3.37
CA LEU A 13 -4.94 -3.58 -1.92
C LEU A 13 -5.87 -4.55 -1.20
N LEU A 14 -7.02 -4.88 -1.80
CA LEU A 14 -7.94 -5.86 -1.22
C LEU A 14 -7.30 -7.25 -1.16
N ILE A 15 -6.65 -7.67 -2.25
CA ILE A 15 -5.92 -8.94 -2.29
C ILE A 15 -4.77 -8.94 -1.28
N ALA A 16 -3.97 -7.87 -1.24
CA ALA A 16 -2.87 -7.72 -0.28
C ALA A 16 -3.37 -7.78 1.17
N GLY A 17 -4.47 -7.09 1.48
CA GLY A 17 -5.12 -7.12 2.79
C GLY A 17 -5.54 -8.53 3.19
N ILE A 18 -6.22 -9.27 2.31
CA ILE A 18 -6.60 -10.67 2.56
C ILE A 18 -5.37 -11.57 2.78
N LEU A 19 -4.29 -11.33 2.02
CA LEU A 19 -3.03 -12.07 2.15
C LEU A 19 -2.34 -11.84 3.50
N HIS A 20 -2.49 -10.67 4.13
CA HIS A 20 -1.94 -10.42 5.47
C HIS A 20 -2.54 -11.35 6.54
N PHE A 21 -3.83 -11.69 6.42
CA PHE A 21 -4.50 -12.61 7.33
C PHE A 21 -4.22 -14.08 6.97
N THR A 22 -4.36 -14.45 5.70
CA THR A 22 -4.22 -15.84 5.23
C THR A 22 -2.77 -16.31 5.19
N ARG A 23 -1.82 -15.41 4.87
CA ARG A 23 -0.39 -15.70 4.75
C ARG A 23 0.47 -14.93 5.76
N LYS A 24 -0.07 -14.67 6.95
CA LYS A 24 0.59 -13.95 8.05
C LYS A 24 2.06 -14.34 8.28
N ARG A 25 2.37 -15.64 8.26
CA ARG A 25 3.76 -16.16 8.47
C ARG A 25 4.75 -15.63 7.43
N ASN A 26 4.31 -15.42 6.19
CA ASN A 26 5.14 -14.88 5.10
C ASN A 26 5.49 -13.42 5.37
N PHE A 27 4.51 -12.60 5.76
CA PHE A 27 4.72 -11.18 6.06
C PHE A 27 5.60 -10.97 7.30
N ILE A 28 5.39 -11.77 8.35
CA ILE A 28 6.27 -11.76 9.54
C ILE A 28 7.69 -12.16 9.15
N TYR A 29 7.84 -13.15 8.27
CA TYR A 29 9.14 -13.63 7.84
C TYR A 29 9.93 -12.54 7.13
N ILE A 30 9.31 -11.77 6.23
CA ILE A 30 10.02 -10.75 5.45
C ILE A 30 10.44 -9.53 6.29
N MET A 31 9.68 -9.18 7.34
CA MET A 31 9.97 -8.02 8.19
C MET A 31 11.37 -8.05 8.82
N PRO A 32 12.06 -6.90 8.89
CA PRO A 32 13.33 -6.78 9.60
C PRO A 32 13.25 -7.23 11.06
N LYS A 33 14.33 -7.82 11.57
CA LYS A 33 14.33 -8.35 12.95
C LYS A 33 14.20 -7.27 14.03
N VAL A 34 14.57 -6.04 13.71
CA VAL A 34 14.54 -4.87 14.60
C VAL A 34 13.13 -4.41 14.98
N ILE A 35 12.09 -4.82 14.23
CA ILE A 35 10.71 -4.40 14.53
C ILE A 35 10.13 -5.30 15.64
N PRO A 36 9.74 -4.74 16.79
CA PRO A 36 9.06 -5.49 17.85
C PRO A 36 7.61 -5.80 17.43
N PHE A 37 7.00 -6.83 18.03
CA PHE A 37 5.58 -7.17 17.81
C PHE A 37 5.16 -7.30 16.33
N ARG A 38 6.01 -7.86 15.47
CA ARG A 38 5.74 -8.05 14.02
C ARG A 38 4.35 -8.64 13.69
N PRO A 39 3.83 -9.65 14.41
CA PRO A 39 2.50 -10.19 14.11
C PRO A 39 1.38 -9.16 14.23
N PHE A 40 1.46 -8.27 15.22
CA PHE A 40 0.48 -7.20 15.43
C PHE A 40 0.48 -6.23 14.25
N PHE A 41 1.68 -5.75 13.86
CA PHE A 41 1.81 -4.84 12.73
C PHE A 41 1.29 -5.45 11.42
N VAL A 42 1.58 -6.73 11.14
CA VAL A 42 1.06 -7.41 9.94
C VAL A 42 -0.48 -7.44 9.91
N LEU A 43 -1.12 -7.72 11.04
CA LEU A 43 -2.58 -7.69 11.14
C LEU A 43 -3.13 -6.28 10.99
N PHE A 44 -2.52 -5.31 11.67
CA PHE A 44 -2.93 -3.91 11.62
C PHE A 44 -2.81 -3.34 10.20
N THR A 45 -1.70 -3.56 9.52
CA THR A 45 -1.51 -3.11 8.13
C THR A 45 -2.46 -3.80 7.17
N GLY A 46 -2.78 -5.08 7.39
CA GLY A 46 -3.79 -5.80 6.61
C GLY A 46 -5.19 -5.16 6.71
N ILE A 47 -5.60 -4.72 7.90
CA ILE A 47 -6.86 -3.98 8.08
C ILE A 47 -6.81 -2.64 7.33
N CYS A 48 -5.71 -1.89 7.48
CA CYS A 48 -5.54 -0.62 6.78
C CYS A 48 -5.61 -0.76 5.25
N GLU A 49 -5.01 -1.81 4.70
CA GLU A 49 -5.04 -2.11 3.26
C GLU A 49 -6.46 -2.44 2.76
N LEU A 50 -7.21 -3.24 3.51
CA LEU A 50 -8.61 -3.53 3.19
C LEU A 50 -9.46 -2.25 3.17
N MET A 51 -9.36 -1.44 4.23
CA MET A 51 -10.08 -0.17 4.34
C MET A 51 -9.70 0.79 3.21
N ALA A 52 -8.40 0.90 2.88
CA ALA A 52 -7.91 1.74 1.80
C ALA A 52 -8.39 1.24 0.43
N GLY A 53 -8.42 -0.08 0.21
CA GLY A 53 -8.95 -0.72 -0.99
C GLY A 53 -10.43 -0.38 -1.18
N ILE A 54 -11.26 -0.61 -0.15
CA ILE A 54 -12.70 -0.28 -0.18
C ILE A 54 -12.91 1.22 -0.45
N ALA A 55 -12.17 2.09 0.26
CA ALA A 55 -12.29 3.53 0.08
C ALA A 55 -11.88 3.98 -1.35
N LEU A 56 -10.85 3.37 -1.93
CA LEU A 56 -10.48 3.60 -3.33
C LEU A 56 -11.55 3.11 -4.30
N PHE A 57 -12.15 1.93 -4.06
CA PHE A 57 -13.20 1.37 -4.90
C PHE A 57 -14.40 2.31 -5.02
N PHE A 58 -14.96 2.69 -3.87
CA PHE A 58 -16.15 3.54 -3.75
C PHE A 58 -15.84 5.04 -3.84
N ASN A 59 -14.58 5.42 -4.11
CA ASN A 59 -14.16 6.81 -4.23
C ASN A 59 -14.33 7.66 -2.95
N LEU A 60 -14.32 7.00 -1.79
CA LEU A 60 -14.55 7.60 -0.48
C LEU A 60 -13.27 8.21 0.10
N PHE A 61 -13.44 9.26 0.90
CA PHE A 61 -12.38 9.90 1.69
C PHE A 61 -11.07 10.19 0.93
N LYS A 62 -11.15 10.55 -0.36
CA LYS A 62 -10.03 10.72 -1.30
C LYS A 62 -8.76 11.32 -0.69
N ARG A 63 -8.92 12.43 0.05
CA ARG A 63 -7.81 13.15 0.70
C ARG A 63 -7.12 12.29 1.74
N LEU A 64 -7.89 11.71 2.67
CA LEU A 64 -7.37 10.91 3.77
C LEU A 64 -6.76 9.60 3.25
N THR A 65 -7.55 8.82 2.48
CA THR A 65 -7.12 7.53 1.93
C THR A 65 -5.88 7.67 1.06
N GLY A 66 -5.84 8.64 0.15
CA GLY A 66 -4.67 8.86 -0.71
C GLY A 66 -3.42 9.27 0.08
N MET A 67 -3.56 10.08 1.13
CA MET A 67 -2.42 10.51 1.95
C MET A 67 -1.89 9.37 2.82
N LEU A 68 -2.77 8.62 3.48
CA LEU A 68 -2.40 7.44 4.27
C LEU A 68 -1.73 6.39 3.40
N LEU A 69 -2.25 6.13 2.21
CA LEU A 69 -1.66 5.17 1.27
C LEU A 69 -0.27 5.60 0.78
N THR A 70 -0.08 6.90 0.50
CA THR A 70 1.24 7.45 0.17
C THR A 70 2.24 7.23 1.31
N ILE A 71 1.87 7.57 2.55
CA ILE A 71 2.73 7.39 3.73
C ILE A 71 3.05 5.91 3.94
N PHE A 72 2.04 5.04 3.83
CA PHE A 72 2.19 3.60 3.97
C PHE A 72 3.17 3.01 2.96
N MET A 73 3.06 3.39 1.69
CA MET A 73 3.97 2.94 0.64
C MET A 73 5.41 3.41 0.88
N ILE A 74 5.60 4.65 1.34
CA ILE A 74 6.91 5.18 1.71
C ILE A 74 7.50 4.38 2.88
N LEU A 75 6.69 4.05 3.89
CA LEU A 75 7.15 3.31 5.07
C LEU A 75 7.55 1.86 4.77
N ILE A 76 6.91 1.23 3.79
CA ILE A 76 7.22 -0.15 3.37
C ILE A 76 8.40 -0.19 2.40
N TYR A 77 8.73 0.92 1.73
CA TYR A 77 9.81 0.98 0.75
C TYR A 77 11.17 0.49 1.29
N PRO A 78 11.62 0.86 2.51
CA PRO A 78 12.84 0.31 3.12
C PRO A 78 12.80 -1.22 3.31
N VAL A 79 11.65 -1.77 3.68
CA VAL A 79 11.47 -3.23 3.78
C VAL A 79 11.65 -3.87 2.41
N ASN A 80 11.13 -3.24 1.36
CA ASN A 80 11.29 -3.73 0.00
C ASN A 80 12.74 -3.65 -0.50
N ILE A 81 13.48 -2.60 -0.16
CA ILE A 81 14.92 -2.52 -0.44
C ILE A 81 15.65 -3.64 0.30
N TYR A 82 15.35 -3.81 1.59
CA TYR A 82 15.98 -4.84 2.43
C TYR A 82 15.84 -6.25 1.84
N MET A 83 14.63 -6.64 1.39
CA MET A 83 14.50 -7.98 0.82
C MET A 83 15.18 -8.10 -0.55
N ALA A 84 15.24 -7.04 -1.36
CA ALA A 84 15.96 -7.06 -2.63
C ALA A 84 17.46 -7.28 -2.42
N LEU A 85 18.05 -6.54 -1.48
CA LEU A 85 19.46 -6.67 -1.09
C LEU A 85 19.77 -8.05 -0.50
N LYS A 86 18.90 -8.56 0.39
CA LYS A 86 19.10 -9.86 1.04
C LYS A 86 18.57 -11.05 0.23
N LYS A 87 18.11 -10.83 -1.01
CA LYS A 87 17.45 -11.83 -1.87
C LYS A 87 16.42 -12.68 -1.09
N LYS A 88 15.69 -12.03 -0.18
CA LYS A 88 14.86 -12.71 0.80
C LYS A 88 13.53 -13.13 0.14
N PRO A 89 13.18 -14.42 0.15
CA PRO A 89 11.95 -14.88 -0.48
C PRO A 89 10.73 -14.31 0.24
N LEU A 90 9.62 -14.21 -0.50
CA LEU A 90 8.33 -13.74 0.01
C LEU A 90 7.71 -14.67 1.07
N GLY A 91 8.28 -15.86 1.28
CA GLY A 91 7.91 -16.75 2.37
C GLY A 91 8.93 -17.88 2.56
N PRO A 92 8.88 -18.59 3.70
CA PRO A 92 9.88 -19.61 4.06
C PRO A 92 9.90 -20.83 3.13
N LYS A 93 8.82 -21.08 2.37
CA LYS A 93 8.72 -22.19 1.40
C LYS A 93 8.84 -21.74 -0.06
N GLN A 94 9.21 -20.48 -0.31
CA GLN A 94 9.25 -19.92 -1.66
C GLN A 94 10.69 -19.73 -2.11
N LYS A 95 10.95 -19.97 -3.41
CA LYS A 95 12.23 -19.60 -4.03
C LYS A 95 12.28 -18.09 -4.17
N ALA A 96 13.42 -17.49 -3.82
CA ALA A 96 13.63 -16.09 -4.10
C ALA A 96 13.72 -15.91 -5.62
N LEU A 97 12.94 -14.97 -6.16
CA LEU A 97 13.15 -14.44 -7.51
C LEU A 97 13.75 -13.04 -7.36
N PRO A 98 15.09 -12.90 -7.41
CA PRO A 98 15.76 -11.61 -7.23
C PRO A 98 15.24 -10.56 -8.21
N VAL A 99 15.00 -10.94 -9.47
CA VAL A 99 14.46 -10.04 -10.50
C VAL A 99 13.12 -9.44 -10.08
N ALA A 100 12.20 -10.23 -9.53
CA ALA A 100 10.90 -9.72 -9.05
C ALA A 100 11.05 -8.79 -7.83
N LEU A 101 12.01 -9.06 -6.94
CA LEU A 101 12.29 -8.23 -5.77
C LEU A 101 12.88 -6.87 -6.14
N TRP A 102 13.63 -6.79 -7.23
CA TRP A 102 14.15 -5.54 -7.77
C TRP A 102 13.09 -4.81 -8.60
N LEU A 103 12.30 -5.51 -9.42
CA LEU A 103 11.28 -4.92 -10.30
C LEU A 103 10.16 -4.20 -9.53
N ARG A 104 9.81 -4.68 -8.34
CA ARG A 104 8.79 -4.03 -7.50
C ARG A 104 9.19 -2.63 -7.01
N LEU A 105 10.48 -2.33 -6.87
CA LEU A 105 10.97 -1.03 -6.37
C LEU A 105 10.61 0.12 -7.33
N PRO A 106 10.97 0.07 -8.63
CA PRO A 106 10.54 1.09 -9.58
C PRO A 106 9.03 1.04 -9.81
N LEU A 107 8.42 -0.15 -9.76
CA LEU A 107 6.97 -0.27 -9.93
C LEU A 107 6.21 0.47 -8.82
N GLN A 108 6.72 0.54 -7.59
CA GLN A 108 6.07 1.21 -6.46
C GLN A 108 6.03 2.74 -6.58
N ILE A 109 6.94 3.35 -7.37
CA ILE A 109 7.03 4.83 -7.52
C ILE A 109 5.76 5.41 -8.18
N PRO A 110 5.28 4.88 -9.33
CA PRO A 110 3.99 5.26 -9.90
C PRO A 110 2.83 5.15 -8.91
N PHE A 111 2.81 4.12 -8.06
CA PHE A 111 1.76 3.96 -7.04
C PHE A 111 1.79 5.09 -6.01
N ILE A 112 2.96 5.46 -5.52
CA ILE A 112 3.14 6.56 -4.56
C ILE A 112 2.67 7.89 -5.17
N ILE A 113 3.12 8.20 -6.39
CA ILE A 113 2.78 9.44 -7.10
C ILE A 113 1.28 9.49 -7.40
N GLY A 114 0.72 8.38 -7.86
CA GLY A 114 -0.71 8.25 -8.14
C GLY A 114 -1.52 8.55 -6.89
N ALA A 115 -1.24 7.85 -5.78
CA ALA A 115 -1.94 7.99 -4.50
C ALA A 115 -1.91 9.44 -3.99
N TYR A 116 -0.75 10.08 -4.07
CA TYR A 116 -0.58 11.46 -3.64
C TYR A 116 -1.38 12.44 -4.51
N ARG A 117 -1.34 12.28 -5.84
CA ARG A 117 -2.11 13.12 -6.77
C ARG A 117 -3.62 12.99 -6.51
N TRP A 118 -4.11 11.78 -6.29
CA TRP A 118 -5.53 11.54 -5.96
C TRP A 118 -5.94 12.17 -4.64
N SER A 119 -5.08 12.16 -3.62
CA SER A 119 -5.31 12.89 -2.37
C SER A 119 -5.54 14.39 -2.60
N LYS A 120 -4.74 15.01 -3.48
CA LYS A 120 -4.87 16.43 -3.83
C LYS A 120 -6.15 16.75 -4.61
N GLU A 121 -6.60 15.85 -5.48
CA GLU A 121 -7.90 15.98 -6.17
C GLU A 121 -9.06 16.08 -5.16
N GLY A 122 -9.04 15.27 -4.10
CA GLY A 122 -9.99 15.37 -2.99
C GLY A 122 -9.94 16.71 -2.25
N LYS A 123 -8.73 17.26 -2.03
CA LYS A 123 -8.55 18.57 -1.38
C LYS A 123 -9.09 19.72 -2.23
N LYS A 124 -8.93 19.68 -3.56
CA LYS A 124 -9.46 20.70 -4.48
C LYS A 124 -10.99 20.68 -4.51
N ALA A 125 -11.61 19.50 -4.56
CA ALA A 125 -13.07 19.37 -4.56
C ALA A 125 -13.71 19.94 -3.27
N ALA A 126 -13.15 19.60 -2.10
CA ALA A 126 -13.63 20.11 -0.82
C ALA A 126 -13.52 21.65 -0.72
N ARG A 127 -12.41 22.24 -1.20
CA ARG A 127 -12.23 23.70 -1.22
C ARG A 127 -13.23 24.40 -2.14
N LYS A 128 -13.50 23.84 -3.32
CA LYS A 128 -14.44 24.41 -4.29
C LYS A 128 -15.87 24.45 -3.74
N MET A 129 -16.30 23.40 -3.02
CA MET A 129 -17.61 23.37 -2.36
C MET A 129 -17.75 24.48 -1.31
N VAL A 130 -16.74 24.69 -0.46
CA VAL A 130 -16.77 25.76 0.56
C VAL A 130 -16.84 27.15 -0.08
N GLN A 131 -16.12 27.38 -1.18
CA GLN A 131 -16.09 28.67 -1.87
C GLN A 131 -17.36 29.01 -2.68
N HIS A 132 -18.25 28.05 -2.96
CA HIS A 132 -19.53 28.33 -3.64
C HIS A 132 -20.70 28.50 -2.66
N VAL A 133 -20.44 28.38 -1.36
CA VAL A 133 -21.42 28.57 -0.28
C VAL A 133 -21.27 29.97 0.35
N HIS A 134 -20.41 30.83 -0.20
CA HIS A 134 -20.29 32.25 0.12
C HIS A 134 -20.44 33.04 -1.18
#